data_AF-A0A5C7QSM3-F1
#
_entry.id   AF-A0A5C7QSM3-F1
#
_cell.length_a   1.000
_cell.length_b   1.000
_cell.length_c   1.000
_cell.angle_alpha   90.00
_cell.angle_beta   90.00
_cell.angle_gamma   90.00
#
_symmetry.space_group_name_H-M   'P 1'
#
loop_
_entity.id
_entity.type
_entity.pdbx_description
1 polymer ?
#
loop_
_entity_poly.entity_id
_entity_poly.type
_entity_poly.pdbx_seq_one_letter_code
_entity_poly.pdbx_strand_id
1 'polypeptide(L)'
;MVQECMLAFLQAWPAKQYYLAYSGGLDSHVLLHACAVVQAQNPQQFRFQVIHIHHGLQASADAWAAHAEQVCAALQLPLKLIYLNLKPAKGESIEAVARHARYQAL
;
A
#
# COMPACT_ATOMS: atom_id res chain seq x y z
N MET A 1 -10.54 5.34 -17.74
CA MET A 1 -10.30 3.88 -17.76
C MET A 1 -9.93 3.30 -16.39
N VAL A 2 -8.87 3.75 -15.68
CA VAL A 2 -8.58 3.26 -14.30
C VAL A 2 -9.12 4.21 -13.21
N GLN A 3 -8.96 5.52 -13.39
CA GLN A 3 -9.45 6.52 -12.42
C GLN A 3 -10.97 6.54 -12.30
N GLU A 4 -11.69 6.34 -13.41
CA GLU A 4 -13.16 6.29 -13.42
C GLU A 4 -13.69 5.06 -12.65
N CYS A 5 -13.09 3.89 -12.87
CA CYS A 5 -13.40 2.69 -12.11
C CYS A 5 -13.08 2.87 -10.62
N MET A 6 -11.95 3.49 -10.30
CA MET A 6 -11.58 3.85 -8.92
C MET A 6 -12.63 4.78 -8.29
N LEU A 7 -13.01 5.86 -8.99
CA LEU A 7 -13.99 6.81 -8.48
C LEU A 7 -15.35 6.15 -8.25
N ALA A 8 -15.82 5.34 -9.19
CA ALA A 8 -17.06 4.57 -9.04
C ALA A 8 -16.99 3.62 -7.84
N PHE A 9 -15.86 2.94 -7.62
CA PHE A 9 -15.66 2.09 -6.46
C PHE A 9 -15.74 2.89 -5.15
N LEU A 10 -15.04 4.02 -5.05
CA LEU A 10 -15.03 4.85 -3.84
C LEU A 10 -16.42 5.45 -3.54
N GLN A 11 -17.18 5.80 -4.58
CA GLN A 11 -18.55 6.29 -4.44
C GLN A 11 -19.51 5.19 -3.99
N ALA A 12 -19.34 3.97 -4.48
CA ALA A 12 -20.13 2.82 -4.04
C ALA A 12 -19.82 2.41 -2.58
N TRP A 13 -18.58 2.65 -2.13
CA TRP A 13 -18.10 2.28 -0.80
C TRP A 13 -17.50 3.50 -0.08
N PRO A 14 -18.33 4.46 0.36
CA PRO A 14 -17.85 5.68 1.00
C PRO A 14 -17.22 5.38 2.36
N ALA A 15 -16.04 5.95 2.61
CA ALA A 15 -15.33 5.86 3.88
C ALA A 15 -14.67 7.20 4.22
N LYS A 16 -14.43 7.44 5.51
CA LYS A 16 -13.70 8.64 5.98
C LYS A 16 -12.22 8.62 5.55
N GLN A 17 -11.66 7.43 5.40
CA GLN A 17 -10.26 7.19 5.07
C GLN A 17 -10.16 5.82 4.37
N TYR A 18 -9.34 5.75 3.33
CA TYR A 18 -9.01 4.52 2.61
C TYR A 18 -7.57 4.12 2.91
N TYR A 19 -7.33 2.83 3.12
CA TYR A 19 -5.99 2.29 3.30
C TYR A 19 -5.57 1.57 2.04
N LEU A 20 -4.42 1.96 1.50
CA LEU A 20 -3.85 1.39 0.29
C LEU A 20 -2.61 0.56 0.64
N ALA A 21 -2.70 -0.75 0.48
CA ALA A 21 -1.54 -1.62 0.56
C ALA A 21 -0.64 -1.41 -0.66
N TYR A 22 0.60 -1.00 -0.43
CA TYR A 22 1.58 -0.69 -1.48
C TYR A 22 2.80 -1.61 -1.34
N SER A 23 3.05 -2.45 -2.34
CA SER A 23 4.18 -3.38 -2.34
C SER A 23 5.41 -2.85 -3.08
N GLY A 24 5.25 -1.81 -3.91
CA GLY A 24 6.28 -1.36 -4.85
C GLY A 24 6.21 -2.03 -6.22
N GLY A 25 5.38 -3.07 -6.39
CA GLY A 25 5.15 -3.71 -7.68
C GLY A 25 4.23 -2.90 -8.60
N LEU A 26 4.29 -3.19 -9.90
CA LEU A 26 3.58 -2.47 -10.97
C LEU A 26 2.09 -2.24 -10.66
N ASP A 27 1.36 -3.28 -10.30
CA ASP A 27 -0.09 -3.19 -10.04
C ASP A 27 -0.39 -2.20 -8.90
N SER A 28 0.34 -2.34 -7.78
CA SER A 28 0.19 -1.44 -6.63
C SER A 28 0.62 -0.01 -6.94
N HIS A 29 1.57 0.17 -7.87
CA HIS A 29 2.06 1.47 -8.32
C HIS A 29 1.06 2.19 -9.21
N VAL A 30 0.46 1.50 -10.18
CA VAL A 30 -0.65 2.04 -10.99
C VAL A 30 -1.83 2.42 -10.10
N LEU A 31 -2.16 1.57 -9.12
CA LEU A 31 -3.24 1.84 -8.17
C LEU A 31 -2.94 3.07 -7.30
N LEU A 32 -1.71 3.20 -6.79
CA LEU A 32 -1.24 4.36 -6.04
C LEU A 32 -1.38 5.66 -6.82
N HIS A 33 -0.93 5.67 -8.09
CA HIS A 33 -1.09 6.81 -8.98
C HIS A 33 -2.56 7.18 -9.20
N ALA A 34 -3.44 6.19 -9.42
CA ALA A 34 -4.87 6.45 -9.57
C ALA A 34 -5.48 7.08 -8.30
N CYS A 35 -5.13 6.57 -7.12
CA CYS A 35 -5.55 7.15 -5.83
C CYS A 35 -5.05 8.59 -5.65
N ALA A 36 -3.78 8.86 -5.99
CA ALA A 36 -3.19 10.20 -5.89
C ALA A 36 -3.96 11.20 -6.76
N VAL A 37 -4.26 10.85 -8.01
CA VAL A 37 -5.05 11.69 -8.93
C VAL A 37 -6.45 11.95 -8.38
N VAL A 38 -7.14 10.91 -7.91
CA VAL A 38 -8.50 11.05 -7.36
C VAL A 38 -8.53 11.93 -6.11
N GLN A 39 -7.56 11.77 -5.20
CA GLN A 39 -7.44 12.62 -4.01
C GLN A 39 -7.15 14.07 -4.40
N ALA A 40 -6.22 14.31 -5.33
CA ALA A 40 -5.87 15.66 -5.76
C ALA A 40 -7.07 16.39 -6.40
N GLN A 41 -7.93 15.67 -7.12
CA GLN A 41 -9.15 16.22 -7.71
C GLN A 41 -10.29 16.42 -6.70
N ASN A 42 -10.29 15.67 -5.59
CA ASN A 42 -11.38 15.68 -4.61
C ASN A 42 -10.84 15.65 -3.15
N PRO A 43 -10.01 16.63 -2.74
CA PRO A 43 -9.21 16.54 -1.51
C PRO A 43 -10.02 16.56 -0.22
N GLN A 44 -11.28 17.00 -0.27
CA GLN A 44 -12.19 16.97 0.88
C GLN A 44 -13.01 15.68 0.97
N GLN A 45 -13.14 14.94 -0.13
CA GLN A 45 -14.03 13.78 -0.22
C GLN A 45 -13.27 12.47 -0.03
N PHE A 46 -12.06 12.36 -0.58
CA PHE A 46 -11.26 11.15 -0.47
C PHE A 46 -9.96 11.42 0.26
N ARG A 47 -9.62 10.53 1.18
CA ARG A 47 -8.35 10.55 1.92
C ARG A 47 -7.74 9.17 1.90
N PHE A 48 -6.49 9.07 1.46
CA PHE A 48 -5.76 7.80 1.41
C PHE A 48 -4.62 7.80 2.43
N GLN A 49 -4.42 6.65 3.08
CA GLN A 49 -3.24 6.31 3.84
C GLN A 49 -2.57 5.13 3.15
N VAL A 50 -1.36 5.34 2.65
CA VAL A 50 -0.58 4.26 2.04
C VAL A 50 0.08 3.47 3.16
N ILE A 51 0.06 2.15 3.05
CA ILE A 51 0.71 1.24 3.97
C ILE A 51 1.67 0.35 3.18
N HIS A 52 2.95 0.39 3.55
CA HIS A 52 3.95 -0.55 3.06
C HIS A 52 4.42 -1.43 4.22
N ILE A 53 4.45 -2.74 4.00
CA ILE A 53 4.82 -3.71 5.01
C ILE A 53 6.21 -4.25 4.69
N HIS A 54 7.16 -3.88 5.54
CA HIS A 54 8.52 -4.38 5.49
C HIS A 54 8.60 -5.70 6.27
N HIS A 55 8.57 -6.82 5.55
CA HIS A 55 8.57 -8.15 6.18
C HIS A 55 9.96 -8.67 6.59
N GLY A 56 11.05 -8.03 6.15
CA GLY A 56 12.43 -8.40 6.53
C GLY A 56 12.92 -9.76 6.00
N LEU A 57 12.17 -10.39 5.09
CA LEU A 57 12.49 -11.74 4.57
C LEU A 57 13.34 -11.72 3.30
N GLN A 58 13.44 -10.57 2.62
CA GLN A 58 14.21 -10.41 1.38
C GLN A 58 15.35 -9.43 1.59
N ALA A 59 16.49 -9.68 0.95
CA ALA A 59 17.65 -8.78 1.03
C ALA A 59 17.37 -7.37 0.49
N SER A 60 16.40 -7.23 -0.41
CA SER A 60 15.97 -5.95 -0.98
C SER A 60 14.84 -5.26 -0.21
N ALA A 61 14.41 -5.79 0.95
CA ALA A 61 13.27 -5.25 1.68
C ALA A 61 13.46 -3.77 2.07
N ASP A 62 14.67 -3.38 2.49
CA ASP A 62 14.99 -1.99 2.82
C ASP A 62 14.90 -1.08 1.58
N ALA A 63 15.34 -1.57 0.42
CA ALA A 63 15.25 -0.83 -0.84
C ALA A 63 13.79 -0.60 -1.26
N TRP A 64 12.90 -1.57 -1.00
CA TRP A 64 11.47 -1.42 -1.26
C TRP A 64 10.80 -0.41 -0.32
N ALA A 65 11.20 -0.38 0.95
CA ALA A 65 10.72 0.65 1.88
C ALA A 65 11.16 2.05 1.44
N ALA A 66 12.44 2.23 1.10
CA ALA A 66 12.97 3.49 0.60
C ALA A 66 12.28 3.93 -0.72
N HIS A 67 12.02 2.99 -1.63
CA HIS A 67 11.26 3.25 -2.84
C HIS A 67 9.82 3.72 -2.52
N ALA A 68 9.15 3.07 -1.57
CA ALA A 68 7.81 3.48 -1.15
C ALA A 68 7.78 4.88 -0.57
N GLU A 69 8.75 5.24 0.26
CA GLU A 69 8.89 6.60 0.80
C GLU A 69 9.05 7.63 -0.31
N GLN A 70 9.96 7.39 -1.26
CA GLN A 70 10.23 8.30 -2.38
C GLN A 70 8.97 8.53 -3.24
N VAL A 71 8.28 7.45 -3.60
CA VAL A 71 7.09 7.52 -4.45
C VAL A 71 5.93 8.20 -3.73
N CYS A 72 5.67 7.86 -2.47
CA CYS A 72 4.59 8.48 -1.70
C CYS A 72 4.85 9.96 -1.45
N ALA A 73 6.11 10.35 -1.20
CA ALA A 73 6.51 11.74 -1.08
C ALA A 73 6.27 12.51 -2.40
N ALA A 74 6.68 11.94 -3.53
CA ALA A 74 6.47 12.55 -4.85
C ALA A 74 4.99 12.74 -5.20
N LEU A 75 4.13 11.80 -4.77
CA LEU A 75 2.68 11.84 -4.98
C LEU A 75 1.90 12.56 -3.87
N GLN A 76 2.60 13.10 -2.86
CA GLN A 76 1.98 13.78 -1.71
C GLN A 76 0.94 12.92 -0.97
N LEU A 77 1.21 11.61 -0.87
CA LEU A 77 0.37 10.68 -0.13
C LEU A 77 1.07 10.30 1.19
N PRO A 78 0.34 10.26 2.32
CA PRO A 78 0.94 9.82 3.58
C PRO A 78 1.27 8.33 3.50
N LEU A 79 2.46 7.97 3.97
CA LEU A 79 2.94 6.59 4.06
C LEU A 79 3.09 6.17 5.51
N LYS A 80 2.60 4.97 5.82
CA LYS A 80 2.85 4.26 7.08
C LYS A 80 3.67 3.03 6.75
N LEU A 81 4.92 3.01 7.21
CA LEU A 81 5.77 1.83 7.16
C LEU A 81 5.48 0.95 8.38
N ILE A 82 5.21 -0.33 8.14
CA ILE A 82 5.03 -1.31 9.19
C ILE A 82 6.11 -2.37 9.05
N TYR A 83 6.96 -2.48 10.06
CA TYR A 83 8.01 -3.49 10.12
C TYR A 83 7.45 -4.73 10.82
N LEU A 84 7.55 -5.86 10.14
CA LEU A 84 7.24 -7.17 10.72
C LEU A 84 8.55 -7.90 10.98
N ASN A 85 8.64 -8.52 12.16
CA ASN A 85 9.74 -9.40 12.51
C ASN A 85 9.31 -10.85 12.29
N LEU A 86 9.30 -11.27 11.02
CA LEU A 86 8.87 -12.61 10.65
C LEU A 86 10.02 -13.60 10.80
N LYS A 87 9.76 -14.72 11.47
CA LYS A 87 10.69 -15.85 11.62
C LYS A 87 10.02 -17.14 11.16
N PRO A 88 9.90 -17.36 9.83
CA PRO A 88 9.28 -18.57 9.30
C PRO A 88 10.05 -19.81 9.76
N ALA A 89 9.35 -20.85 10.20
CA ALA A 89 9.94 -22.14 10.53
C ALA A 89 10.36 -22.89 9.26
N LYS A 90 11.30 -23.84 9.41
CA LYS A 90 11.77 -24.66 8.29
C LYS A 90 10.61 -25.45 7.70
N GLY A 91 10.33 -25.23 6.41
CA GLY A 91 9.22 -25.88 5.69
C GLY A 91 7.95 -25.01 5.57
N GLU A 92 7.88 -23.85 6.21
CA GLU A 92 6.78 -22.92 6.01
C GLU A 92 6.92 -22.13 4.71
N SER A 93 5.80 -21.84 4.07
CA SER A 93 5.76 -20.90 2.95
C SER A 93 5.96 -19.48 3.48
N ILE A 94 7.09 -18.88 3.10
CA ILE A 94 7.44 -17.47 3.35
C ILE A 94 6.29 -16.55 2.91
N GLU A 95 5.67 -16.83 1.76
CA GLU A 95 4.55 -16.05 1.24
C GLU A 95 3.31 -16.18 2.13
N ALA A 96 2.98 -17.39 2.59
CA ALA A 96 1.83 -17.63 3.46
C ALA A 96 1.98 -16.92 4.81
N VAL A 97 3.17 -17.02 5.42
CA VAL A 97 3.49 -16.32 6.68
C VAL A 97 3.43 -14.81 6.49
N ALA A 98 4.04 -14.27 5.42
CA ALA A 98 4.00 -12.85 5.11
C ALA A 98 2.57 -12.36 4.82
N ARG A 99 1.75 -13.15 4.11
CA ARG A 99 0.34 -12.85 3.84
C ARG A 99 -0.46 -12.79 5.14
N HIS A 100 -0.31 -13.77 6.03
CA HIS A 100 -1.04 -13.80 7.29
C HIS A 100 -0.67 -12.62 8.19
N ALA A 101 0.63 -12.39 8.37
CA ALA A 101 1.11 -11.29 9.21
C ALA A 101 0.74 -9.91 8.65
N ARG A 102 0.67 -9.76 7.32
CA ARG A 102 0.14 -8.55 6.67
C ARG A 102 -1.30 -8.26 7.06
N TYR A 103 -2.18 -9.26 7.06
CA TYR A 103 -3.57 -9.04 7.46
C TYR A 103 -3.72 -8.74 8.96
N GLN A 104 -2.84 -9.25 9.82
CA GLN A 104 -2.87 -8.94 11.25
C GLN A 104 -2.37 -7.52 11.58
N ALA A 105 -1.58 -6.92 10.69
CA ALA A 105 -0.95 -5.63 10.93
C ALA A 105 -1.75 -4.42 10.40
N LEU A 106 -2.79 -4.70 9.60
CA LEU A 106 -3.71 -3.73 9.00
C LEU A 106 -4.97 -3.61 9.85
#